data_AF-A0A2X4U612-F1
#
_entry.id   AF-A0A2X4U612-F1
#
_cell.length_a   1.000
_cell.length_b   1.000
_cell.length_c   1.000
_cell.angle_alpha   90.00
_cell.angle_beta   90.00
_cell.angle_gamma   90.00
#
_symmetry.space_group_name_H-M   'P 1'
#
loop_
_entity.id
_entity.type
_entity.pdbx_description
1 polymer ?
#
loop_
_entity_poly.entity_id
_entity_poly.type
_entity_poly.pdbx_seq_one_letter_code
_entity_poly.pdbx_strand_id
1 'polypeptide(L)'
;MGKKNGLGFWRYKEDSKGKPKKEEDAAVDDLLASVNQPKRDFSDDEIIARMMIPMINEVVRCLEEGIIASPAEADMALVYGLGFPPFHGGAFRWLDTQGSAKYLDMAQQYQHLGPLYEVPEGLRNKARHNEPYYPPVEPARPVGSLKTA
;
A
#
# COMPACT_ATOMS: atom_id res chain seq x y z
N MET A 1 -21.68 9.30 2.36
CA MET A 1 -22.73 8.26 2.42
C MET A 1 -22.60 7.19 1.33
N GLY A 2 -22.06 7.48 0.14
CA GLY A 2 -21.54 6.46 -0.79
C GLY A 2 -22.55 5.37 -1.15
N LYS A 3 -22.06 4.13 -1.27
CA LYS A 3 -22.87 2.94 -1.57
C LYS A 3 -24.10 2.77 -0.68
N LYS A 4 -24.02 3.16 0.62
CA LYS A 4 -25.12 3.02 1.58
C LYS A 4 -26.36 3.83 1.20
N ASN A 5 -26.17 5.00 0.59
CA ASN A 5 -27.27 5.90 0.20
C ASN A 5 -27.42 6.00 -1.32
N GLY A 6 -26.78 5.11 -2.08
CA GLY A 6 -26.86 5.10 -3.54
C GLY A 6 -26.03 6.17 -4.27
N LEU A 7 -25.37 7.09 -3.55
CA LEU A 7 -24.68 8.26 -4.12
C LEU A 7 -23.32 8.50 -3.45
N GLY A 8 -22.26 8.57 -4.26
CA GLY A 8 -20.89 8.91 -3.88
C GLY A 8 -20.07 9.29 -5.11
N PHE A 9 -18.81 8.85 -5.19
CA PHE A 9 -18.01 8.96 -6.43
C PHE A 9 -18.68 8.29 -7.64
N TRP A 10 -19.54 7.31 -7.39
CA TRP A 10 -20.43 6.71 -8.37
C TRP A 10 -21.87 6.81 -7.90
N ARG A 11 -22.79 6.71 -8.84
CA ARG A 11 -24.18 6.37 -8.56
C ARG A 11 -24.30 4.85 -8.47
N TYR A 12 -25.05 4.36 -7.48
CA TYR A 12 -25.29 2.93 -7.29
C TYR A 12 -26.77 2.64 -7.54
N LYS A 13 -27.07 1.89 -8.61
CA LYS A 13 -28.42 1.38 -8.90
C LYS A 13 -28.47 -0.12 -8.67
N GLU A 14 -29.62 -0.63 -8.26
CA GLU A 14 -29.80 -2.08 -8.14
C GLU A 14 -29.83 -2.71 -9.53
N ASP A 15 -29.05 -3.78 -9.72
CA ASP A 15 -29.17 -4.65 -10.88
C ASP A 15 -30.40 -5.56 -10.75
N SER A 16 -30.65 -6.39 -11.78
CA SER A 16 -31.78 -7.34 -11.78
C SER A 16 -31.72 -8.39 -10.66
N LYS A 17 -30.60 -8.49 -9.92
CA LYS A 17 -30.39 -9.38 -8.78
C LYS A 17 -30.37 -8.61 -7.45
N GLY A 18 -30.76 -7.33 -7.44
CA GLY A 18 -30.76 -6.47 -6.26
C GLY A 18 -29.35 -6.05 -5.78
N LYS A 19 -28.30 -6.26 -6.59
CA LYS A 19 -26.94 -5.85 -6.23
C LYS A 19 -26.65 -4.44 -6.73
N PRO A 20 -26.04 -3.57 -5.91
CA PRO A 20 -25.68 -2.23 -6.33
C PRO A 20 -24.58 -2.26 -7.42
N LYS A 21 -24.93 -1.77 -8.61
CA LYS A 21 -24.08 -1.56 -9.77
C LYS A 21 -23.64 -0.10 -9.84
N LYS A 22 -22.35 0.12 -10.10
CA LYS A 22 -21.77 1.46 -10.29
C LYS A 22 -22.14 2.01 -11.67
N GLU A 23 -22.57 3.26 -11.70
CA GLU A 23 -22.80 4.07 -12.90
C GLU A 23 -22.11 5.43 -12.71
N GLU A 24 -21.65 6.01 -13.82
CA GLU A 24 -21.13 7.37 -13.83
C GLU A 24 -22.23 8.39 -13.51
N ASP A 25 -21.83 9.50 -12.90
CA ASP A 25 -22.74 10.57 -12.52
C ASP A 25 -22.13 11.91 -12.91
N ALA A 26 -22.73 12.59 -13.88
CA ALA A 26 -22.24 13.87 -14.39
C ALA A 26 -22.13 14.94 -13.30
N ALA A 27 -22.96 14.87 -12.24
CA ALA A 27 -22.90 15.82 -11.13
C ALA A 27 -21.62 15.68 -10.29
N VAL A 28 -20.93 14.53 -10.35
CA VAL A 28 -19.67 14.31 -9.63
C VAL A 28 -18.54 15.13 -10.23
N ASP A 29 -18.48 15.25 -11.55
CA ASP A 29 -17.43 16.03 -12.23
C ASP A 29 -17.53 17.52 -11.87
N ASP A 30 -18.74 18.08 -11.90
CA ASP A 30 -18.98 19.48 -11.51
C ASP A 30 -18.62 19.72 -10.03
N LEU A 31 -18.96 18.77 -9.15
CA LEU A 31 -18.63 18.85 -7.73
C LEU A 31 -17.11 18.80 -7.52
N LEU A 32 -16.43 17.87 -8.17
CA LEU A 32 -14.97 17.71 -8.07
C LEU A 32 -14.21 18.90 -8.65
N ALA A 33 -14.74 19.54 -9.70
CA ALA A 33 -14.13 20.74 -10.29
C ALA A 33 -13.99 21.90 -9.28
N SER A 34 -14.85 21.97 -8.26
CA SER A 34 -14.79 23.02 -7.23
C SER A 34 -13.65 22.84 -6.21
N VAL A 35 -13.15 21.60 -6.05
CA VAL A 35 -12.11 21.25 -5.05
C VAL A 35 -10.79 20.83 -5.71
N ASN A 36 -10.79 20.64 -7.03
CA ASN A 36 -9.62 20.24 -7.79
C ASN A 36 -8.99 21.42 -8.52
N GLN A 37 -7.68 21.32 -8.73
CA GLN A 37 -7.00 22.12 -9.74
C GLN A 37 -7.42 21.68 -11.16
N PRO A 38 -7.07 22.46 -12.21
CA PRO A 38 -7.33 22.06 -13.59
C PRO A 38 -6.89 20.63 -13.87
N LYS A 39 -7.66 19.91 -14.69
CA LYS A 39 -7.38 18.51 -15.03
C LYS A 39 -5.93 18.39 -15.54
N ARG A 40 -5.20 17.47 -14.93
CA ARG A 40 -3.85 17.08 -15.30
C ARG A 40 -3.85 15.58 -15.53
N ASP A 41 -3.21 15.17 -16.61
CA ASP A 41 -2.98 13.76 -16.89
C ASP A 41 -1.81 13.24 -16.06
N PHE A 42 -2.01 12.06 -15.48
CA PHE A 42 -1.04 11.34 -14.67
C PHE A 42 -0.73 10.02 -15.37
N SER A 43 0.55 9.62 -15.41
CA SER A 43 0.90 8.27 -15.87
C SER A 43 0.45 7.24 -14.84
N ASP A 44 0.27 5.99 -15.27
CA ASP A 44 -0.05 4.88 -14.38
C ASP A 44 0.99 4.75 -13.25
N ASP A 45 2.28 4.94 -13.57
CA ASP A 45 3.37 4.91 -12.60
C ASP A 45 3.27 6.06 -11.58
N GLU A 46 2.88 7.27 -12.00
CA GLU A 46 2.68 8.40 -11.09
C GLU A 46 1.49 8.14 -10.16
N ILE A 47 0.40 7.56 -10.66
CA ILE A 47 -0.75 7.18 -9.84
C ILE A 47 -0.34 6.12 -8.81
N ILE A 48 0.35 5.05 -9.24
CA ILE A 48 0.80 3.97 -8.35
C ILE A 48 1.75 4.54 -7.29
N ALA A 49 2.78 5.30 -7.69
CA ALA A 49 3.73 5.86 -6.75
C ALA A 49 3.03 6.76 -5.72
N ARG A 50 2.14 7.66 -6.17
CA ARG A 50 1.46 8.59 -5.28
C ARG A 50 0.49 7.92 -4.30
N MET A 51 -0.09 6.78 -4.67
CA MET A 51 -0.95 6.01 -3.78
C MET A 51 -0.16 5.10 -2.84
N MET A 52 0.93 4.51 -3.32
CA MET A 52 1.70 3.50 -2.58
C MET A 52 2.70 4.11 -1.60
N ILE A 53 3.41 5.18 -1.97
CA ILE A 53 4.41 5.84 -1.11
C ILE A 53 3.85 6.15 0.28
N PRO A 54 2.72 6.88 0.43
CA PRO A 54 2.20 7.22 1.75
C PRO A 54 1.78 5.99 2.56
N MET A 55 1.21 4.96 1.91
CA MET A 55 0.86 3.71 2.58
C MET A 55 2.11 2.98 3.11
N ILE A 56 3.16 2.85 2.29
CA ILE A 56 4.39 2.16 2.68
C ILE A 56 5.13 2.93 3.77
N ASN A 57 5.24 4.26 3.65
CA ASN A 57 5.83 5.12 4.68
C ASN A 57 5.09 4.93 6.02
N GLU A 58 3.76 4.88 6.02
CA GLU A 58 2.99 4.67 7.24
C GLU A 58 3.21 3.28 7.86
N VAL A 59 3.26 2.24 7.03
CA VAL A 59 3.53 0.87 7.50
C VAL A 59 4.93 0.75 8.11
N VAL A 60 5.92 1.44 7.53
CA VAL A 60 7.27 1.54 8.09
C VAL A 60 7.26 2.28 9.44
N ARG A 61 6.54 3.40 9.55
CA ARG A 61 6.39 4.14 10.83
C ARG A 61 5.76 3.26 11.90
N CYS A 62 4.70 2.53 11.58
CA CYS A 62 4.09 1.56 12.50
C CYS A 62 5.10 0.53 13.02
N LEU A 63 6.07 0.12 12.20
CA LEU A 63 7.14 -0.79 12.62
C LEU A 63 8.16 -0.08 13.53
N GLU A 64 8.61 1.11 13.15
CA GLU A 64 9.57 1.91 13.93
C GLU A 64 9.00 2.30 15.31
N GLU A 65 7.71 2.59 15.38
CA GLU A 65 6.99 2.96 16.60
C GLU A 65 6.56 1.75 17.45
N GLY A 66 6.80 0.52 16.98
CA GLY A 66 6.43 -0.71 17.70
C GLY A 66 4.94 -1.00 17.74
N ILE A 67 4.14 -0.43 16.84
CA ILE A 67 2.71 -0.74 16.67
C ILE A 67 2.52 -2.15 16.10
N ILE A 68 3.41 -2.56 15.20
CA ILE A 68 3.49 -3.91 14.64
C ILE A 68 4.82 -4.55 15.08
N ALA A 69 4.83 -5.84 15.41
CA ALA A 69 6.03 -6.46 15.97
C ALA A 69 7.06 -6.87 14.92
N SER A 70 6.64 -7.13 13.67
CA SER A 70 7.54 -7.55 12.60
C SER A 70 7.02 -7.20 11.19
N PRO A 71 7.92 -7.13 10.18
CA PRO A 71 7.53 -6.99 8.78
C PRO A 71 6.55 -8.08 8.30
N ALA A 72 6.72 -9.31 8.80
CA ALA A 72 5.85 -10.44 8.47
C ALA A 72 4.42 -10.23 8.94
N GLU A 73 4.22 -9.77 10.18
CA GLU A 73 2.88 -9.47 10.70
C GLU A 73 2.18 -8.38 9.91
N ALA A 74 2.91 -7.33 9.54
CA ALA A 74 2.38 -6.22 8.76
C ALA A 74 1.92 -6.66 7.36
N ASP A 75 2.76 -7.44 6.67
CA ASP A 75 2.43 -7.95 5.33
C ASP A 75 1.18 -8.84 5.37
N MET A 76 1.12 -9.74 6.35
CA MET A 76 -0.06 -10.61 6.54
C MET A 76 -1.31 -9.81 6.90
N ALA A 77 -1.18 -8.77 7.74
CA ALA A 77 -2.29 -7.89 8.11
C ALA A 77 -2.83 -7.12 6.90
N LEU A 78 -1.96 -6.66 5.99
CA LEU A 78 -2.39 -5.96 4.78
C LEU A 78 -3.04 -6.92 3.76
N VAL A 79 -2.46 -8.10 3.57
CA VAL A 79 -3.00 -9.12 2.66
C VAL A 79 -4.38 -9.57 3.11
N TYR A 80 -4.57 -9.90 4.39
CA TYR A 80 -5.86 -10.39 4.90
C TYR A 80 -6.84 -9.29 5.31
N GLY A 81 -6.36 -8.11 5.69
CA GLY A 81 -7.21 -7.00 6.15
C GLY A 81 -7.69 -6.10 5.01
N LEU A 82 -6.76 -5.64 4.18
CA LEU A 82 -7.05 -4.67 3.11
C LEU A 82 -7.19 -5.32 1.72
N GLY A 83 -6.86 -6.62 1.61
CA GLY A 83 -6.81 -7.31 0.32
C GLY A 83 -5.61 -6.88 -0.52
N PHE A 84 -4.47 -6.58 0.14
CA PHE A 84 -3.24 -6.27 -0.57
C PHE A 84 -2.88 -7.41 -1.55
N PRO A 85 -2.48 -7.12 -2.80
CA PRO A 85 -2.32 -8.14 -3.82
C PRO A 85 -1.36 -9.27 -3.39
N PRO A 86 -1.82 -10.54 -3.28
CA PRO A 86 -1.00 -11.62 -2.74
C PRO A 86 0.29 -11.89 -3.52
N PHE A 87 0.29 -11.63 -4.83
CA PHE A 87 1.48 -11.77 -5.68
C PHE A 87 2.55 -10.71 -5.41
N HIS A 88 2.23 -9.63 -4.68
CA HIS A 88 3.21 -8.68 -4.15
C HIS A 88 3.65 -9.02 -2.71
N GLY A 89 3.04 -10.02 -2.07
CA GLY A 89 3.39 -10.54 -0.74
C GLY A 89 3.04 -9.64 0.44
N GLY A 90 2.97 -8.32 0.24
CA GLY A 90 2.71 -7.32 1.27
C GLY A 90 3.52 -6.04 1.04
N ALA A 91 3.41 -5.07 1.93
CA ALA A 91 4.12 -3.79 1.84
C ALA A 91 5.64 -3.96 1.92
N PHE A 92 6.13 -4.68 2.92
CA PHE A 92 7.57 -4.90 3.11
C PHE A 92 8.13 -5.81 2.04
N ARG A 93 7.40 -6.86 1.64
CA ARG A 93 7.83 -7.71 0.52
C ARG A 93 7.88 -6.93 -0.80
N TRP A 94 6.91 -6.06 -1.07
CA TRP A 94 6.92 -5.20 -2.25
C TRP A 94 8.11 -4.22 -2.21
N LEU A 95 8.39 -3.63 -1.05
CA LEU A 95 9.53 -2.74 -0.83
C LEU A 95 10.88 -3.44 -1.08
N ASP A 96 11.05 -4.66 -0.55
CA ASP A 96 12.25 -5.47 -0.77
C ASP A 96 12.39 -5.91 -2.24
N THR A 97 11.28 -6.15 -2.93
CA THR A 97 11.30 -6.48 -4.37
C THR A 97 11.77 -5.31 -5.23
N GLN A 98 11.46 -4.07 -4.84
CA GLN A 98 11.98 -2.87 -5.52
C GLN A 98 13.45 -2.58 -5.13
N GLY A 99 13.81 -2.86 -3.89
CA GLY A 99 15.05 -2.42 -3.26
C GLY A 99 14.85 -1.10 -2.51
N SER A 100 15.32 -1.04 -1.26
CA SER A 100 15.12 0.12 -0.37
C SER A 100 15.79 1.39 -0.91
N ALA A 101 16.93 1.28 -1.60
CA ALA A 101 17.58 2.42 -2.25
C ALA A 101 16.72 2.99 -3.41
N LYS A 102 16.23 2.11 -4.30
CA LYS A 102 15.38 2.51 -5.42
C LYS A 102 14.05 3.12 -4.96
N TYR A 103 13.48 2.58 -3.88
CA TYR A 103 12.28 3.16 -3.28
C TYR A 103 12.53 4.57 -2.75
N LEU A 104 13.67 4.82 -2.08
CA LEU A 104 14.03 6.15 -1.59
C LEU A 104 14.12 7.15 -2.76
N ASP A 105 14.80 6.79 -3.84
CA ASP A 105 14.93 7.63 -5.03
C ASP A 105 13.56 7.97 -5.64
N MET A 106 12.68 6.97 -5.74
CA MET A 106 11.30 7.16 -6.22
C MET A 106 10.51 8.08 -5.28
N ALA A 107 10.56 7.83 -3.96
CA ALA A 107 9.80 8.62 -2.99
C ALA A 107 10.27 10.07 -2.91
N GLN A 108 11.57 10.32 -3.10
CA GLN A 108 12.13 11.67 -3.11
C GLN A 108 11.54 12.56 -4.22
N GLN A 109 11.17 11.98 -5.37
CA GLN A 109 10.50 12.72 -6.45
C GLN A 109 9.16 13.31 -6.01
N TYR A 110 8.48 12.67 -5.07
CA TYR A 110 7.15 13.03 -4.58
C TYR A 110 7.15 13.67 -3.20
N GLN A 111 8.31 13.85 -2.57
CA GLN A 111 8.44 14.40 -1.21
C GLN A 111 7.77 15.79 -1.06
N HIS A 112 7.77 16.59 -2.13
CA HIS A 112 7.15 17.91 -2.17
C HIS A 112 5.62 17.90 -2.02
N LEU A 113 4.96 16.74 -2.15
CA LEU A 113 3.51 16.60 -1.99
C LEU A 113 3.07 16.66 -0.52
N GLY A 114 4.00 16.55 0.43
CA GLY A 114 3.76 16.78 1.85
C GLY A 114 4.34 15.70 2.77
N PRO A 115 4.12 15.83 4.09
CA PRO A 115 4.79 15.00 5.10
C PRO A 115 4.58 13.49 4.96
N LEU A 116 3.44 13.05 4.41
CA LEU A 116 3.16 11.63 4.17
C LEU A 116 4.14 10.99 3.17
N TYR A 117 4.75 11.80 2.30
CA TYR A 117 5.73 11.36 1.31
C TYR A 117 7.16 11.41 1.81
N GLU A 118 7.39 11.95 3.01
CA GLU A 118 8.70 11.93 3.64
C GLU A 118 9.02 10.53 4.14
N VAL A 119 10.06 9.93 3.56
CA VAL A 119 10.53 8.60 3.93
C VAL A 119 11.03 8.61 5.39
N PRO A 120 10.53 7.69 6.25
CA PRO A 120 10.95 7.56 7.64
C PRO A 120 12.45 7.35 7.81
N GLU A 121 13.00 7.73 8.97
CA GLU A 121 14.45 7.73 9.19
C GLU A 121 15.04 6.30 9.15
N GLY A 122 14.36 5.31 9.70
CA GLY A 122 14.83 3.92 9.67
C GLY A 122 14.92 3.37 8.26
N LEU A 123 13.91 3.63 7.42
CA LEU A 123 13.96 3.27 6.00
C LEU A 123 15.05 4.05 5.24
N ARG A 124 15.23 5.34 5.51
CA ARG A 124 16.32 6.13 4.92
C ARG A 124 17.70 5.55 5.28
N ASN A 125 17.88 5.09 6.51
CA ASN A 125 19.12 4.46 6.96
C ASN A 125 19.36 3.12 6.25
N LYS A 126 18.34 2.26 6.17
CA LYS A 126 18.40 0.99 5.40
C LYS A 126 18.74 1.21 3.93
N ALA A 127 18.15 2.24 3.32
CA ALA A 127 18.36 2.58 1.91
C ALA A 127 19.82 2.94 1.58
N ARG A 128 20.63 3.43 2.54
CA ARG A 128 22.06 3.73 2.33
C ARG A 128 22.87 2.50 1.91
N HIS A 129 22.46 1.33 2.37
CA HIS A 129 23.12 0.05 2.09
C HIS A 129 22.22 -0.91 1.31
N ASN A 130 21.09 -0.41 0.78
CA ASN A 130 20.04 -1.20 0.14
C ASN A 130 19.63 -2.42 0.98
N GLU A 131 19.52 -2.25 2.29
CA GLU A 131 19.16 -3.32 3.21
C GLU A 131 17.68 -3.71 3.06
N PRO A 132 17.36 -5.01 3.06
CA PRO A 132 15.98 -5.48 3.07
C PRO A 132 15.37 -5.50 4.48
N TYR A 133 14.05 -5.73 4.54
CA TYR A 133 13.32 -6.04 5.78
C TYR A 133 13.22 -7.55 6.03
N TYR A 134 13.22 -8.37 4.97
CA TYR A 134 13.30 -9.81 5.08
C TYR A 134 14.75 -10.29 4.91
N PRO A 135 15.43 -10.70 6.00
CA PRO A 135 16.75 -11.30 5.89
C PRO A 135 16.67 -12.69 5.22
N PRO A 136 17.73 -13.14 4.53
CA PRO A 136 17.86 -14.54 4.15
C PRO A 136 17.79 -15.43 5.39
N VAL A 137 16.90 -16.42 5.38
CA VAL A 137 16.72 -17.37 6.47
C VAL A 137 17.21 -18.75 6.06
N GLU A 138 17.90 -19.45 6.97
CA GLU A 138 18.25 -20.85 6.77
C GLU A 138 17.02 -21.75 6.95
N PRO A 139 16.87 -22.82 6.16
CA PRO A 139 15.82 -23.80 6.38
C PRO A 139 15.91 -24.38 7.80
N ALA A 140 14.75 -24.60 8.42
CA ALA A 140 14.69 -25.32 9.68
C ALA A 140 15.37 -26.69 9.53
N ARG A 141 16.26 -27.04 10.47
CA ARG A 141 16.88 -28.36 10.49
C ARG A 141 15.77 -29.42 10.61
N PRO A 142 15.82 -30.51 9.82
CA PRO A 142 14.83 -31.57 9.94
C PRO A 142 14.83 -32.09 11.38
N VAL A 143 13.65 -32.09 12.00
CA VAL A 143 13.45 -32.70 13.32
C VAL A 143 13.72 -34.19 13.14
N GLY A 144 14.83 -34.67 13.71
CA GLY A 144 15.20 -36.08 13.65
C GLY A 144 14.03 -36.98 14.07
N SER A 145 13.90 -38.12 13.38
CA SER A 145 12.85 -39.12 13.55
C SER A 145 12.24 -39.14 14.96
N LEU A 146 10.97 -38.71 15.06
CA LEU A 146 10.12 -39.05 16.20
C LEU A 146 10.18 -40.57 16.34
N LYS A 147 10.89 -41.04 17.37
CA LYS A 147 10.83 -42.45 17.77
C LYS A 147 9.39 -42.70 18.18
N THR A 148 8.63 -43.35 17.30
CA THR A 148 7.39 -44.02 17.67
C THR A 148 7.76 -45.09 18.69
N ALA A 149 7.36 -44.87 19.94
CA ALA A 149 7.40 -45.88 20.99
C ALA A 149 6.28 -46.91 20.74
#